data_AF-A0A965PI63-F1
#
_entry.id   AF-A0A965PI63-F1
#
_cell.length_a   1.000
_cell.length_b   1.000
_cell.length_c   1.000
_cell.angle_alpha   90.00
_cell.angle_beta   90.00
_cell.angle_gamma   90.00
#
_symmetry.space_group_name_H-M   'P 1'
#
loop_
_entity.id
_entity.type
_entity.pdbx_description
1 polymer ?
#
loop_
_entity_poly.entity_id
_entity_poly.type
_entity_poly.pdbx_seq_one_letter_code
_entity_poly.pdbx_strand_id
1 'polypeptide(L)'
;MATRKRVSKKPVKRKRTTKETPLTKLDFWAIAANEVYKACRRAGMDEGTSLAFAMDRSSYPDWIVPADDPIKKIGWEDGEEDN
;
A
#
# COMPACT_ATOMS: atom_id res chain seq x y z
N MET A 1 13.26 -31.61 51.74
CA MET A 1 13.85 -31.15 50.47
C MET A 1 13.18 -29.84 50.06
N ALA A 2 13.93 -28.77 49.81
CA ALA A 2 13.39 -27.43 49.53
C ALA A 2 12.85 -27.32 48.09
N THR A 3 11.56 -26.96 47.94
CA THR A 3 10.93 -26.72 46.64
C THR A 3 11.35 -25.37 46.07
N ARG A 4 12.01 -25.36 44.91
CA ARG A 4 12.43 -24.13 44.21
C ARG A 4 11.21 -23.34 43.72
N LYS A 5 11.04 -22.12 44.23
CA LYS A 5 10.00 -21.16 43.82
C LYS A 5 10.23 -20.75 42.35
N ARG A 6 9.25 -21.03 41.47
CA ARG A 6 9.32 -20.61 40.06
C ARG A 6 9.24 -19.09 39.97
N VAL A 7 10.27 -18.46 39.40
CA VAL A 7 10.30 -17.02 39.12
C VAL A 7 9.33 -16.76 37.97
N SER A 8 8.27 -15.99 38.21
CA SER A 8 7.34 -15.62 37.14
C SER A 8 8.04 -14.65 36.17
N LYS A 9 8.00 -14.97 34.87
CA LYS A 9 8.54 -14.08 33.84
C LYS A 9 7.64 -12.85 33.76
N LYS A 10 8.21 -11.65 33.93
CA LYS A 10 7.48 -10.39 33.79
C LYS A 10 6.92 -10.30 32.36
N PRO A 11 5.64 -9.91 32.17
CA PRO A 11 5.06 -9.78 30.84
C PRO A 11 5.80 -8.69 30.06
N VAL A 12 6.25 -9.02 28.86
CA VAL A 12 6.90 -8.07 27.95
C VAL A 12 5.87 -7.01 27.58
N LYS A 13 6.11 -5.76 28.00
CA LYS A 13 5.26 -4.63 27.60
C LYS A 13 5.36 -4.49 26.08
N ARG A 14 4.26 -4.71 25.36
CA ARG A 14 4.17 -4.42 23.93
C ARG A 14 4.48 -2.93 23.75
N LYS A 15 5.57 -2.61 23.06
CA LYS A 15 5.89 -1.24 22.69
C LYS A 15 4.78 -0.78 21.75
N ARG A 16 3.99 0.20 22.20
CA ARG A 16 2.98 0.86 21.37
C ARG A 16 3.76 1.63 20.31
N THR A 17 3.78 1.11 19.09
CA THR A 17 4.45 1.74 17.94
C THR A 17 3.77 3.07 17.67
N THR A 18 4.48 4.14 18.05
CA THR A 18 4.53 5.54 17.58
C THR A 18 3.24 6.33 17.33
N LYS A 19 3.30 7.64 17.60
CA LYS A 19 2.24 8.65 17.53
C LYS A 19 1.78 9.05 16.12
N GLU A 20 2.39 8.52 15.07
CA GLU A 20 1.96 8.83 13.70
C GLU A 20 0.78 7.94 13.34
N THR A 21 -0.33 8.59 13.03
CA THR A 21 -1.58 8.00 12.58
C THR A 21 -1.28 6.85 11.62
N PRO A 22 -1.86 5.65 11.81
CA PRO A 22 -1.71 4.61 10.81
C PRO A 22 -2.21 5.17 9.48
N LEU A 23 -1.30 5.27 8.50
CA LEU A 23 -1.62 5.71 7.14
C LEU A 23 -2.91 5.03 6.71
N THR A 24 -3.90 5.83 6.37
CA THR A 24 -5.19 5.31 5.92
C THR A 24 -5.01 4.69 4.53
N LYS A 25 -5.96 3.86 4.11
CA LYS A 25 -5.95 3.32 2.74
C LYS A 25 -5.87 4.43 1.67
N LEU A 26 -6.44 5.60 1.97
CA LEU A 26 -6.41 6.77 1.09
C LEU A 26 -5.01 7.40 1.03
N ASP A 27 -4.29 7.45 2.17
CA ASP A 27 -2.92 7.95 2.19
C ASP A 27 -1.98 7.04 1.39
N PHE A 28 -2.14 5.72 1.48
CA PHE A 28 -1.37 4.78 0.66
C PHE A 28 -1.61 4.98 -0.84
N TRP A 29 -2.85 5.24 -1.25
CA TRP A 29 -3.18 5.58 -2.64
C TRP A 29 -2.48 6.89 -3.07
N ALA A 30 -2.60 7.95 -2.27
CA ALA A 30 -2.02 9.25 -2.58
C ALA A 30 -0.49 9.22 -2.65
N ILE A 31 0.16 8.46 -1.76
CA ILE A 31 1.61 8.25 -1.78
C ILE A 31 2.03 7.55 -3.07
N ALA A 32 1.35 6.47 -3.45
CA ALA A 32 1.68 5.73 -4.65
C ALA A 32 1.49 6.58 -5.92
N ALA A 33 0.43 7.38 -5.99
CA ALA A 33 0.21 8.30 -7.12
C ALA A 33 1.29 9.37 -7.23
N ASN A 34 1.71 9.94 -6.10
CA ASN A 34 2.79 10.93 -6.07
C ASN A 34 4.14 10.33 -6.50
N GLU A 35 4.43 9.09 -6.10
CA GLU A 35 5.67 8.41 -6.51
C GLU A 35 5.69 8.13 -8.01
N VAL A 36 4.58 7.68 -8.60
CA VAL A 36 4.47 7.49 -10.06
C VAL A 36 4.63 8.82 -10.79
N TYR A 37 3.92 9.85 -10.35
CA TYR A 37 4.04 11.19 -10.93
C TYR A 37 5.50 11.68 -10.92
N LYS A 38 6.17 11.60 -9.76
CA LYS A 38 7.57 12.01 -9.63
C LYS A 38 8.52 11.15 -10.45
N ALA A 39 8.25 9.85 -10.59
CA ALA A 39 9.03 8.96 -11.44
C ALA A 39 8.92 9.36 -12.92
N CYS A 40 7.71 9.62 -13.41
CA CYS A 40 7.47 10.13 -14.76
C CYS A 40 8.18 11.47 -15.01
N ARG A 41 8.08 12.41 -14.07
CA ARG A 41 8.78 13.70 -14.15
C ARG A 41 10.29 13.55 -14.16
N ARG A 42 10.85 12.63 -13.36
CA ARG A 42 12.29 12.33 -13.34
C ARG A 42 12.76 11.66 -14.64
N ALA A 43 11.89 10.88 -15.29
CA ALA A 43 12.13 10.30 -16.60
C ALA A 43 12.04 11.31 -17.76
N GLY A 44 11.67 12.57 -17.47
CA GLY A 44 11.59 13.64 -18.48
C GLY A 44 10.25 13.73 -19.19
N MET A 45 9.20 13.04 -18.71
CA MET A 45 7.86 13.16 -19.26
C MET A 45 7.26 14.55 -18.98
N ASP A 46 6.38 15.01 -19.87
CA ASP A 46 5.60 16.23 -19.66
C ASP A 46 4.61 16.05 -18.51
N GLU A 47 4.13 17.18 -17.97
CA GLU A 47 3.24 17.20 -16.81
C GLU A 47 1.90 16.49 -17.10
N GLY A 48 1.34 16.68 -18.30
CA GLY A 48 0.06 16.08 -18.68
C GLY A 48 0.16 14.56 -18.75
N THR A 49 1.18 14.04 -19.41
CA THR A 49 1.45 12.60 -19.50
C THR A 49 1.77 12.00 -18.13
N SER A 50 2.55 12.71 -17.31
CA SER A 50 2.87 12.27 -15.94
C SER A 50 1.62 12.19 -15.06
N LEU A 51 0.70 13.16 -15.21
CA LEU A 51 -0.57 13.17 -14.47
C LEU A 51 -1.50 12.06 -14.96
N ALA A 52 -1.57 11.80 -16.26
CA ALA A 52 -2.35 10.72 -16.83
C ALA A 52 -1.93 9.35 -16.25
N PHE A 53 -0.62 9.08 -16.18
CA PHE A 53 -0.09 7.86 -15.57
C PHE A 53 -0.33 7.79 -14.06
N ALA A 54 -0.29 8.92 -13.35
CA ALA A 54 -0.58 8.95 -11.92
C ALA A 54 -2.08 8.73 -11.60
N MET A 55 -2.98 9.16 -12.49
CA MET A 55 -4.41 8.93 -12.32
C MET A 55 -4.83 7.50 -12.67
N ASP A 56 -4.19 6.90 -13.67
CA ASP A 56 -4.50 5.53 -14.10
C ASP A 56 -3.76 4.49 -13.25
N ARG A 57 -4.48 3.90 -12.30
CA ARG A 57 -3.96 2.86 -11.41
C ARG A 57 -3.55 1.57 -12.13
N SER A 58 -4.09 1.31 -13.33
CA SER A 58 -3.75 0.13 -14.12
C SER A 58 -2.35 0.23 -14.74
N SER A 59 -1.89 1.46 -15.00
CA SER A 59 -0.54 1.75 -15.48
C SER A 59 0.56 1.51 -14.45
N TYR A 60 0.21 1.19 -13.20
CA TYR A 60 1.18 1.05 -12.14
C TYR A 60 1.82 -0.34 -12.20
N PRO A 61 3.16 -0.43 -12.10
CA PRO A 61 3.85 -1.70 -12.02
C PRO A 61 3.36 -2.57 -10.84
N ASP A 62 3.34 -3.90 -11.03
CA ASP A 62 2.82 -4.87 -10.06
C ASP A 62 3.58 -4.91 -8.72
N TRP A 63 4.80 -4.37 -8.69
CA TRP A 63 5.62 -4.23 -7.48
C TRP A 63 5.31 -2.96 -6.67
N ILE A 64 4.62 -1.98 -7.26
CA ILE A 64 4.13 -0.77 -6.58
C ILE A 64 2.71 -0.99 -6.07
N VAL A 65 1.88 -1.71 -6.84
CA VAL A 65 0.50 -2.05 -6.49
C VAL A 65 0.31 -3.54 -6.72
N PRO A 66 -0.05 -4.32 -5.68
CA PRO A 66 -0.33 -5.74 -5.85
C PRO A 66 -1.38 -5.96 -6.95
N ALA A 67 -1.17 -6.98 -7.78
CA ALA A 67 -2.15 -7.37 -8.81
C ALA A 67 -3.52 -7.75 -8.20
N ASP A 68 -3.53 -8.20 -6.95
CA ASP A 68 -4.73 -8.55 -6.18
C ASP A 68 -5.45 -7.35 -5.55
N ASP A 69 -5.01 -6.11 -5.80
CA ASP A 69 -5.70 -4.92 -5.29
C ASP A 69 -7.09 -4.82 -5.93
N PRO A 70 -8.19 -4.87 -5.14
CA PRO A 70 -9.56 -4.79 -5.68
C PRO A 70 -9.81 -3.50 -6.48
N ILE A 71 -9.03 -2.43 -6.24
CA ILE A 71 -9.12 -1.18 -7.00
C ILE A 71 -8.54 -1.33 -8.42
N LYS A 72 -7.56 -2.23 -8.63
CA LYS A 72 -6.99 -2.52 -9.96
C LYS A 72 -7.95 -3.35 -10.83
N LYS A 73 -8.80 -4.17 -10.21
CA LYS A 73 -9.78 -5.04 -10.90
C LYS A 73 -11.02 -4.31 -11.43
N ILE A 74 -11.26 -3.08 -10.97
CA ILE A 74 -12.45 -2.28 -11.32
C ILE A 74 -12.55 -1.88 -12.80
N GLY A 75 -11.53 -2.18 -13.62
CA GLY A 75 -11.51 -1.82 -15.04
C GLY A 75 -12.18 -2.78 -16.02
N TRP A 76 -12.36 -4.08 -15.72
CA TRP A 76 -12.72 -5.08 -16.76
C TRP A 76 -13.45 -6.35 -16.23
N GLU A 77 -14.26 -6.25 -15.18
CA GLU A 77 -15.15 -7.36 -14.73
C GLU A 77 -16.60 -6.89 -14.61
N ASP A 78 -17.17 -6.34 -15.69
CA ASP A 78 -18.63 -6.14 -15.77
C ASP A 78 -19.13 -6.18 -17.23
N GLY A 79 -19.15 -7.37 -17.86
CA GLY A 79 -20.02 -7.49 -19.03
C GLY A 79 -19.86 -8.59 -20.09
N GLU A 80 -19.01 -9.62 -19.98
CA GLU A 80 -19.10 -10.76 -20.93
C GLU A 80 -19.00 -12.12 -20.22
N GLU A 81 -20.07 -12.46 -19.50
CA GLU A 81 -20.60 -13.83 -19.51
C GLU A 81 -21.62 -13.93 -20.66
N ASP A 82 -21.46 -14.96 -21.49
CA ASP A 82 -22.42 -15.54 -22.46
C ASP A 82 -22.41 -15.04 -23.93
N ASN A 83 -21.55 -15.65 -24.76
CA ASN A 83 -21.88 -16.24 -26.08
C ASN A 83 -20.79 -17.22 -26.58
#